data_AF-A0A483AMN9-F1
#
_entry.id   AF-A0A483AMN9-F1
#
_cell.length_a   1.000
_cell.length_b   1.000
_cell.length_c   1.000
_cell.angle_alpha   90.00
_cell.angle_beta   90.00
_cell.angle_gamma   90.00
#
_symmetry.space_group_name_H-M   'P 1'
#
loop_
_entity.id
_entity.type
_entity.pdbx_description
1 polymer ?
#
loop_
_entity_poly.entity_id
_entity_poly.type
_entity_poly.pdbx_seq_one_letter_code
_entity_poly.pdbx_strand_id
1 'polypeptide(L)'
;MKKLLTITTLLATLFSFNVFAGAQDIAKTFNASSTPAELVKSGWAGNDGGKGYKILQVIVKDSKKTAELHIDHSGKVIAAFDSIQTTKINDDFDYKMSATLEDWADMGTGESGPMYHMTFGGLSFEGPMGEAMENMGPFASFLVNIGKNIQN
;
A
#
# COMPACT_ATOMS: atom_id res chain seq x y z
N MET A 1 -16.28 -18.92 -59.95
CA MET A 1 -16.75 -17.80 -59.10
C MET A 1 -17.71 -18.40 -58.09
N LYS A 2 -17.60 -18.37 -56.76
CA LYS A 2 -16.78 -17.68 -55.75
C LYS A 2 -16.53 -18.70 -54.63
N LYS A 3 -15.32 -18.76 -54.06
CA LYS A 3 -15.07 -19.48 -52.79
C LYS A 3 -15.57 -18.56 -51.66
N LEU A 4 -16.53 -19.03 -50.86
CA LEU A 4 -17.03 -18.33 -49.68
C LEU A 4 -16.03 -18.59 -48.55
N LEU A 5 -15.20 -17.60 -48.20
CA LEU A 5 -14.41 -17.63 -46.98
C LEU A 5 -15.34 -17.29 -45.81
N THR A 6 -15.64 -18.28 -44.98
CA THR A 6 -16.24 -18.06 -43.67
C THR A 6 -15.14 -17.55 -42.73
N ILE A 7 -15.14 -16.25 -42.44
CA ILE A 7 -14.28 -15.65 -41.42
C ILE A 7 -14.96 -15.90 -40.07
N THR A 8 -14.45 -16.90 -39.35
CA THR A 8 -14.84 -17.14 -37.95
C THR A 8 -14.09 -16.12 -37.09
N THR A 9 -14.78 -15.04 -36.69
CA THR A 9 -14.22 -14.05 -35.75
C THR A 9 -14.05 -14.72 -34.39
N LEU A 10 -12.81 -15.09 -34.05
CA LEU A 10 -12.47 -15.58 -32.72
C LEU A 10 -12.58 -14.41 -31.74
N LEU A 11 -13.67 -14.38 -30.98
CA LEU A 11 -13.86 -13.48 -29.86
C LEU A 11 -12.92 -13.93 -28.73
N ALA A 12 -11.74 -13.35 -28.66
CA ALA A 12 -10.84 -13.51 -27.52
C ALA A 12 -11.47 -12.78 -26.32
N THR A 13 -12.16 -13.53 -25.47
CA THR A 13 -12.56 -13.05 -24.15
C THR A 13 -11.29 -12.83 -23.33
N LEU A 14 -10.96 -11.54 -23.14
CA LEU A 14 -9.98 -11.12 -22.15
C LEU A 14 -10.54 -11.44 -20.76
N PHE A 15 -10.24 -12.63 -20.26
CA PHE A 15 -10.24 -12.87 -18.83
C PHE A 15 -9.11 -12.01 -18.25
N SER A 16 -9.47 -10.86 -17.67
CA SER A 16 -8.61 -10.19 -16.71
C SER A 16 -8.45 -11.13 -15.53
N PHE A 17 -7.46 -12.01 -15.58
CA PHE A 17 -6.93 -12.61 -14.37
C PHE A 17 -6.47 -11.43 -13.52
N ASN A 18 -7.16 -11.20 -12.39
CA ASN A 18 -6.68 -10.28 -11.37
C ASN A 18 -5.32 -10.83 -10.93
N VAL A 19 -4.26 -10.31 -11.55
CA VAL A 19 -2.90 -10.48 -11.08
C VAL A 19 -2.92 -9.87 -9.69
N PHE A 20 -2.55 -10.69 -8.71
CA PHE A 20 -2.29 -10.30 -7.33
C PHE A 20 -1.65 -8.90 -7.32
N ALA A 21 -2.28 -7.92 -6.67
CA ALA A 21 -1.74 -6.56 -6.66
C ALA A 21 -0.50 -6.54 -5.76
N GLY A 22 0.68 -6.65 -6.38
CA GLY A 22 1.96 -6.64 -5.69
C GLY A 22 2.31 -5.26 -5.14
N ALA A 23 3.44 -5.14 -4.46
CA ALA A 23 3.95 -3.89 -3.93
C ALA A 23 4.05 -2.80 -5.02
N GLN A 24 4.26 -3.17 -6.29
CA GLN A 24 4.30 -2.21 -7.40
C GLN A 24 2.91 -1.68 -7.77
N ASP A 25 1.84 -2.47 -7.63
CA ASP A 25 0.47 -1.99 -7.83
C ASP A 25 0.00 -1.09 -6.70
N ILE A 26 0.41 -1.41 -5.46
CA ILE A 26 0.25 -0.52 -4.30
C ILE A 26 0.95 0.81 -4.59
N ALA A 27 2.23 0.77 -5.00
CA ALA A 27 3.02 1.96 -5.33
C ALA A 27 2.39 2.80 -6.44
N LYS A 28 1.92 2.15 -7.52
CA LYS A 28 1.27 2.83 -8.65
C LYS A 28 -0.02 3.52 -8.23
N THR A 29 -0.87 2.83 -7.48
CA THR A 29 -2.15 3.38 -6.99
C THR A 29 -1.90 4.54 -6.03
N PHE A 30 -0.95 4.38 -5.11
CA PHE A 30 -0.53 5.42 -4.17
C PHE A 30 0.03 6.65 -4.90
N ASN A 31 0.95 6.46 -5.85
CA ASN A 31 1.57 7.56 -6.59
C ASN A 31 0.58 8.33 -7.48
N ALA A 32 -0.54 7.72 -7.84
CA ALA A 32 -1.61 8.33 -8.63
C ALA A 32 -2.69 9.03 -7.78
N SER A 33 -2.66 8.89 -6.46
CA SER A 33 -3.63 9.53 -5.55
C SER A 33 -3.22 10.96 -5.15
N SER A 34 -4.02 11.62 -4.31
CA SER A 34 -3.64 12.88 -3.67
C SER A 34 -2.65 12.71 -2.51
N THR A 35 -2.50 11.48 -1.99
CA THR A 35 -1.72 11.19 -0.77
C THR A 35 -0.27 11.68 -0.84
N PRO A 36 0.50 11.49 -1.93
CA PRO A 36 1.85 12.05 -2.02
C PRO A 36 1.91 13.55 -1.77
N ALA A 37 1.01 14.33 -2.38
CA ALA A 37 0.99 15.78 -2.21
C ALA A 37 0.60 16.19 -0.77
N GLU A 38 -0.29 15.44 -0.13
CA GLU A 38 -0.68 15.69 1.26
C GLU A 38 0.46 15.38 2.25
N LEU A 39 1.22 14.30 2.02
CA LEU A 39 2.40 13.95 2.83
C LEU A 39 3.55 14.96 2.69
N VAL A 40 3.71 15.58 1.51
CA VAL A 40 4.63 16.69 1.34
C VAL A 40 4.13 17.92 2.11
N LYS A 41 2.85 18.26 1.96
CA LYS A 41 2.25 19.45 2.59
C LYS A 41 2.32 19.39 4.12
N SER A 42 2.18 18.20 4.71
CA SER A 42 2.23 18.01 6.15
C SER A 42 3.66 17.99 6.73
N GLY A 43 4.69 17.90 5.88
CA GLY A 43 6.08 17.77 6.29
C GLY A 43 6.52 16.33 6.57
N TRP A 44 5.60 15.36 6.54
CA TRP A 44 5.89 13.95 6.78
C TRP A 44 6.97 13.41 5.84
N ALA A 45 6.86 13.71 4.54
CA ALA A 45 7.80 13.21 3.53
C ALA A 45 9.24 13.71 3.74
N GLY A 46 9.42 14.84 4.44
CA GLY A 46 10.73 15.41 4.73
C GLY A 46 11.36 14.95 6.05
N ASN A 47 10.62 14.25 6.92
CA ASN A 47 11.13 13.79 8.22
C ASN A 47 11.74 12.38 8.12
N ASP A 48 12.74 12.18 7.26
CA ASP A 48 13.27 10.85 6.96
C ASP A 48 14.60 10.52 7.67
N GLY A 49 14.97 11.32 8.68
CA GLY A 49 16.24 11.18 9.40
C GLY A 49 17.49 11.44 8.54
N GLY A 50 17.34 12.07 7.37
CA GLY A 50 18.43 12.32 6.42
C GLY A 50 18.73 11.13 5.49
N LYS A 51 17.89 10.09 5.48
CA LYS A 51 18.09 8.88 4.67
C LYS A 51 17.77 9.08 3.18
N GLY A 52 16.98 10.10 2.84
CA GLY A 52 16.45 10.37 1.50
C GLY A 52 15.07 9.75 1.23
N TYR A 53 14.61 8.83 2.10
CA TYR A 53 13.29 8.20 2.04
C TYR A 53 12.88 7.63 3.40
N LYS A 54 11.58 7.50 3.66
CA LYS A 54 11.02 6.69 4.74
C LYS A 54 10.71 5.27 4.23
N ILE A 55 10.80 4.30 5.12
CA ILE A 55 10.44 2.90 4.86
C ILE A 55 9.06 2.65 5.44
N LEU A 56 8.23 1.97 4.67
CA LEU A 56 6.94 1.48 5.12
C LEU A 56 6.79 0.00 4.80
N GLN A 57 6.67 -0.80 5.86
CA GLN A 57 6.48 -2.24 5.79
C GLN A 57 5.02 -2.60 6.10
N VAL A 58 4.46 -3.42 5.22
CA VAL A 58 3.12 -3.99 5.36
C VAL A 58 3.25 -5.50 5.48
N ILE A 59 2.69 -6.07 6.53
CA ILE A 59 2.77 -7.51 6.82
C ILE A 59 1.36 -8.06 7.01
N VAL A 60 1.01 -9.08 6.23
CA VAL A 60 -0.23 -9.84 6.44
C VAL A 60 0.09 -11.03 7.34
N LYS A 61 -0.42 -11.00 8.57
CA LYS A 61 -0.23 -12.05 9.57
C LYS A 61 -0.67 -13.42 9.03
N ASP A 62 -0.03 -14.47 9.53
CA ASP A 62 -0.31 -15.87 9.18
C ASP A 62 -0.21 -16.18 7.67
N SER A 63 0.56 -15.36 6.94
CA SER A 63 0.80 -15.52 5.52
C SER A 63 2.25 -15.13 5.16
N LYS A 64 2.64 -15.38 3.91
CA LYS A 64 3.91 -14.89 3.35
C LYS A 64 3.78 -13.53 2.64
N LYS A 65 2.60 -12.93 2.65
CA LYS A 65 2.33 -11.67 1.95
C LYS A 65 2.91 -10.50 2.75
N THR A 66 3.88 -9.83 2.15
CA THR A 66 4.52 -8.63 2.72
C THR A 66 4.79 -7.63 1.61
N ALA A 67 4.84 -6.35 1.95
CA ALA A 67 5.33 -5.30 1.07
C ALA A 67 6.27 -4.37 1.82
N GLU A 68 7.32 -3.88 1.16
CA GLU A 68 8.13 -2.77 1.63
C GLU A 68 8.10 -1.66 0.58
N LEU A 69 7.75 -0.45 0.99
CA LEU A 69 7.70 0.74 0.16
C LEU A 69 8.72 1.76 0.67
N HIS A 70 9.46 2.38 -0.25
CA HIS A 70 10.35 3.50 0.05
C HIS A 70 9.73 4.78 -0.49
N ILE A 71 9.40 5.73 0.40
CA ILE A 71 8.72 6.98 0.07
C ILE A 71 9.70 8.13 0.26
N ASP A 72 10.01 8.86 -0.81
CA ASP A 72 10.98 9.95 -0.78
C ASP A 72 10.36 11.30 -0.38
N HIS A 73 11.18 12.35 -0.40
CA HIS A 73 10.77 13.73 -0.10
C HIS A 73 9.69 14.30 -1.03
N SER A 74 9.47 13.70 -2.20
CA SER A 74 8.36 14.07 -3.08
C SER A 74 7.01 13.50 -2.62
N GLY A 75 7.02 12.71 -1.54
CA GLY A 75 5.87 11.98 -1.01
C GLY A 75 5.52 10.75 -1.84
N LYS A 76 6.31 10.39 -2.85
CA LYS A 76 6.04 9.28 -3.76
C LYS A 76 6.82 8.03 -3.38
N VAL A 77 6.24 6.88 -3.66
CA VAL A 77 6.94 5.59 -3.61
C VAL A 77 7.94 5.54 -4.77
N ILE A 78 9.22 5.46 -4.46
CA ILE A 78 10.33 5.36 -5.43
C ILE A 78 10.86 3.93 -5.58
N ALA A 79 10.60 3.06 -4.61
CA ALA A 79 10.90 1.64 -4.67
C ALA A 79 9.83 0.84 -3.91
N ALA A 80 9.49 -0.34 -4.43
CA ALA A 80 8.46 -1.20 -3.87
C ALA A 80 8.84 -2.67 -4.06
N PHE A 81 8.74 -3.45 -2.99
CA PHE A 81 9.21 -4.83 -2.93
C PHE A 81 8.14 -5.73 -2.32
N ASP A 82 7.88 -6.90 -2.92
CA ASP A 82 6.96 -7.93 -2.39
C ASP A 82 7.58 -8.75 -1.24
N SER A 83 8.63 -8.23 -0.63
CA SER A 83 9.34 -8.82 0.49
C SER A 83 10.02 -7.74 1.32
N ILE A 84 10.14 -8.01 2.62
CA ILE A 84 10.87 -7.15 3.55
C ILE A 84 12.35 -7.13 3.20
N GLN A 85 12.88 -5.97 2.80
CA GLN A 85 14.30 -5.77 2.52
C GLN A 85 15.05 -5.31 3.77
N THR A 86 14.36 -4.54 4.61
CA THR A 86 14.95 -3.89 5.78
C THR A 86 14.58 -4.65 7.05
N THR A 87 15.48 -5.47 7.55
CA THR A 87 15.20 -6.30 8.74
C THR A 87 15.16 -5.51 10.05
N LYS A 88 15.83 -4.35 10.10
CA LYS A 88 15.82 -3.42 11.23
C LYS A 88 15.44 -2.03 10.75
N ILE A 89 14.18 -1.66 10.95
CA ILE A 89 13.69 -0.31 10.67
C ILE A 89 14.20 0.68 11.72
N ASN A 90 14.26 1.97 11.38
CA ASN A 90 14.45 3.03 12.35
C ASN A 90 13.07 3.56 12.77
N ASP A 91 12.56 3.11 13.91
CA ASP A 91 11.21 3.42 14.39
C ASP A 91 10.99 4.89 14.80
N ASP A 92 12.04 5.72 14.80
CA ASP A 92 11.90 7.18 14.89
C ASP A 92 11.36 7.81 13.59
N PHE A 93 11.50 7.14 12.44
CA PHE A 93 11.16 7.70 11.12
C PHE A 93 10.40 6.74 10.19
N ASP A 94 10.61 5.44 10.35
CA ASP A 94 10.07 4.37 9.52
C ASP A 94 8.84 3.71 10.17
N TYR A 95 8.11 2.94 9.37
CA TYR A 95 6.83 2.37 9.73
C TYR A 95 6.79 0.88 9.43
N LYS A 96 6.36 0.09 10.41
CA LYS A 96 5.99 -1.32 10.21
C LYS A 96 4.59 -1.57 10.72
N MET A 97 3.76 -2.14 9.87
CA MET A 97 2.37 -2.42 10.16
C MET A 97 2.04 -3.88 9.88
N SER A 98 1.34 -4.52 10.82
CA SER A 98 0.91 -5.90 10.67
C SER A 98 -0.53 -6.11 11.10
N ALA A 99 -1.31 -6.77 10.26
CA ALA A 99 -2.72 -7.08 10.50
C ALA A 99 -3.07 -8.43 9.85
N THR A 100 -4.19 -9.03 10.23
CA THR A 100 -4.69 -10.21 9.53
C THR A 100 -5.18 -9.82 8.12
N LEU A 101 -5.40 -10.80 7.24
CA LEU A 101 -5.99 -10.51 5.93
C LEU A 101 -7.39 -9.89 6.06
N GLU A 102 -8.18 -10.32 7.05
CA GLU A 102 -9.51 -9.80 7.35
C GLU A 102 -9.45 -8.34 7.80
N ASP A 103 -8.53 -7.99 8.70
CA ASP A 103 -8.33 -6.61 9.15
C ASP A 103 -7.83 -5.69 8.02
N TRP A 104 -6.90 -6.18 7.17
CA TRP A 104 -6.48 -5.44 5.98
C TRP A 104 -7.65 -5.23 5.02
N ALA A 105 -8.49 -6.25 4.85
CA ALA A 105 -9.67 -6.17 4.02
C ALA A 105 -10.69 -5.15 4.55
N ASP A 106 -10.96 -5.16 5.85
CA ASP A 106 -11.89 -4.23 6.49
C ASP A 106 -11.38 -2.79 6.40
N MET A 107 -10.10 -2.54 6.67
CA MET A 107 -9.49 -1.21 6.43
C MET A 107 -9.58 -0.77 4.96
N GLY A 108 -9.51 -1.71 4.02
CA GLY A 108 -9.65 -1.44 2.59
C GLY A 108 -11.03 -0.89 2.19
N THR A 109 -12.06 -1.12 3.00
CA THR A 109 -13.41 -0.56 2.78
C THR A 109 -13.43 0.95 3.05
N GLY A 110 -12.61 1.42 3.99
CA GLY A 110 -12.62 2.77 4.52
C GLY A 110 -13.74 3.05 5.55
N GLU A 111 -14.57 2.06 5.90
CA GLU A 111 -15.59 2.18 6.95
C GLU A 111 -14.95 2.07 8.35
N SER A 112 -14.03 1.10 8.51
CA SER A 112 -13.24 0.89 9.73
C SER A 112 -11.80 1.36 9.50
N GLY A 113 -11.49 2.58 9.93
CA GLY A 113 -10.16 3.17 9.71
C GLY A 113 -9.05 2.56 10.57
N PRO A 114 -7.77 2.91 10.33
CA PRO A 114 -6.62 2.39 11.09
C PRO A 114 -6.76 2.53 12.61
N MET A 115 -7.34 3.63 13.07
CA MET A 115 -7.51 3.90 14.50
C MET A 115 -8.47 2.89 15.15
N TYR A 116 -9.51 2.45 14.43
CA TYR A 116 -10.42 1.43 14.91
C TYR A 116 -9.66 0.11 15.13
N HIS A 117 -8.93 -0.36 14.10
CA HIS A 117 -8.18 -1.61 14.20
C HIS A 117 -7.02 -1.54 15.20
N MET A 118 -6.36 -0.39 15.37
CA MET A 118 -5.36 -0.24 16.43
C MET A 118 -5.99 -0.34 17.82
N THR A 119 -7.16 0.29 18.02
CA THR A 119 -7.86 0.29 19.33
C THR A 119 -8.34 -1.10 19.72
N PHE A 120 -8.82 -1.89 18.75
CA PHE A 120 -9.34 -3.23 18.98
C PHE A 120 -8.32 -4.35 18.72
N GLY A 121 -7.06 -4.01 18.44
CA GLY A 121 -5.96 -4.97 18.27
C GLY A 121 -5.85 -5.65 16.90
N GLY A 122 -6.66 -5.26 15.92
CA GLY A 122 -6.60 -5.73 14.53
C GLY A 122 -5.36 -5.23 13.77
N LEU A 123 -4.83 -4.05 14.11
CA LEU A 123 -3.64 -3.47 13.50
C LEU A 123 -2.53 -3.25 14.54
N SER A 124 -1.39 -3.90 14.33
CA SER A 124 -0.14 -3.63 15.06
C SER A 124 0.69 -2.64 14.26
N PHE A 125 1.30 -1.69 14.98
CA PHE A 125 2.04 -0.58 14.41
C PHE A 125 3.33 -0.35 15.21
N GLU A 126 4.44 -0.21 14.50
CA GLU A 126 5.74 0.23 14.99
C GLU A 126 6.20 1.42 14.15
N GLY A 127 6.66 2.49 14.80
CA GLY A 127 7.03 3.75 14.16
C GLY A 127 6.67 4.97 14.99
N PRO A 128 6.85 6.19 14.47
CA PRO A 128 6.59 7.42 15.22
C PRO A 128 5.08 7.70 15.28
N MET A 129 4.42 7.14 16.31
CA MET A 129 2.96 7.20 16.48
C MET A 129 2.43 8.65 16.52
N GLY A 130 3.16 9.58 17.14
CA GLY A 130 2.78 11.00 17.16
C GLY A 130 2.70 11.61 15.76
N GLU A 131 3.72 11.37 14.94
CA GLU A 131 3.76 11.81 13.55
C GLU A 131 2.63 11.14 12.73
N ALA A 132 2.38 9.84 12.94
CA ALA A 132 1.26 9.15 12.29
C ALA A 132 -0.09 9.82 12.62
N MET A 133 -0.28 10.19 13.89
CA MET A 133 -1.50 10.84 14.37
C MET A 133 -1.69 12.27 13.85
N GLU A 134 -0.60 13.04 13.70
CA GLU A 134 -0.62 14.35 13.06
C GLU A 134 -0.95 14.25 11.56
N ASN A 135 -0.68 13.09 10.96
CA ASN A 135 -0.86 12.79 9.54
C ASN A 135 -2.01 11.81 9.26
N MET A 136 -3.02 11.72 10.14
CA MET A 136 -4.05 10.69 10.05
C MET A 136 -4.82 10.63 8.73
N GLY A 137 -5.07 11.77 8.07
CA GLY A 137 -5.75 11.79 6.77
C GLY A 137 -4.98 11.04 5.68
N PRO A 138 -3.74 11.46 5.38
CA PRO A 138 -2.85 10.75 4.46
C PRO A 138 -2.60 9.29 4.89
N PHE A 139 -2.40 9.06 6.18
CA PHE A 139 -2.10 7.73 6.72
C PHE A 139 -3.29 6.76 6.58
N ALA A 140 -4.51 7.22 6.86
CA ALA A 140 -5.73 6.44 6.61
C ALA A 140 -5.94 6.16 5.12
N SER A 141 -5.77 7.16 4.26
CA SER A 141 -5.88 6.98 2.81
C SER A 141 -4.87 5.97 2.28
N PHE A 142 -3.64 6.01 2.81
CA PHE A 142 -2.60 5.06 2.49
C PHE A 142 -3.00 3.62 2.88
N LEU A 143 -3.50 3.41 4.09
CA LEU A 143 -3.89 2.07 4.56
C LEU A 143 -5.13 1.53 3.85
N VAL A 144 -6.10 2.37 3.50
CA VAL A 144 -7.23 1.99 2.63
C VAL A 144 -6.72 1.50 1.27
N ASN A 145 -5.76 2.20 0.67
CA ASN A 145 -5.18 1.79 -0.61
C ASN A 145 -4.45 0.44 -0.48
N ILE A 146 -3.70 0.22 0.60
CA ILE A 146 -3.11 -1.09 0.87
C ILE A 146 -4.20 -2.18 0.96
N GLY A 147 -5.22 -1.96 1.78
CA GLY A 147 -6.28 -2.94 2.03
C GLY A 147 -6.97 -3.39 0.75
N LYS A 148 -7.31 -2.44 -0.14
CA LYS A 148 -7.89 -2.72 -1.46
C LYS A 148 -7.01 -3.59 -2.37
N ASN A 149 -5.70 -3.45 -2.26
CA ASN A 149 -4.76 -4.16 -3.12
C ASN A 149 -4.40 -5.54 -2.54
N ILE A 150 -4.33 -5.70 -1.22
CA ILE A 150 -3.99 -6.98 -0.58
C ILE A 150 -5.10 -8.04 -0.69
N GLN A 151 -6.35 -7.62 -0.94
CA GLN A 151 -7.52 -8.50 -1.08
C GLN A 151 -7.52 -9.38 -2.34
N ASN A 152 -6.78 -9.01 -3.40
CA ASN A 152 -6.85 -9.68 -4.71
C ASN A 152 -5.78 -10.75 -4.88
#